data_AF-A0A3M1NRS6-F1
#
_entry.id   AF-A0A3M1NRS6-F1
#
_cell.length_a   1.000
_cell.length_b   1.000
_cell.length_c   1.000
_cell.angle_alpha   90.00
_cell.angle_beta   90.00
_cell.angle_gamma   90.00
#
_symmetry.space_group_name_H-M   'P 1'
#
loop_
_entity.id
_entity.type
_entity.pdbx_description
1 polymer ?
#
loop_
_entity_poly.entity_id
_entity_poly.type
_entity_poly.pdbx_seq_one_letter_code
_entity_poly.pdbx_strand_id
1 'polypeptide(L)' 'MNIAVCIKQTPDTATKVKIAEDGRSIVRDGITWIINPYD' A
#
# COMPACT_ATOMS: atom_id res chain seq x y z
N MET A 1 1.06 -1.71 -31.52
CA MET A 1 1.14 -0.51 -30.66
C MET A 1 1.20 -1.00 -29.24
N ASN A 2 2.20 -0.57 -28.46
CA ASN A 2 2.46 -1.09 -27.13
C ASN A 2 2.30 0.04 -26.10
N ILE A 3 1.63 -0.25 -24.99
CA ILE A 3 1.38 0.70 -23.89
C ILE A 3 1.84 0.03 -22.59
N ALA A 4 2.57 0.78 -21.77
CA ALA A 4 2.95 0.39 -20.43
C ALA A 4 2.21 1.28 -19.42
N VAL A 5 1.70 0.67 -18.34
CA VAL A 5 0.96 1.36 -17.27
C VAL A 5 1.65 1.05 -15.95
N CYS A 6 1.96 2.11 -15.19
CA CYS A 6 2.51 1.97 -13.85
C CYS A 6 1.36 1.64 -12.89
N ILE A 7 1.53 0.55 -12.14
CA ILE A 7 0.61 0.17 -11.05
C ILE A 7 1.33 0.24 -9.71
N LYS A 8 0.59 0.56 -8.66
CA LYS A 8 1.10 0.56 -7.29
C LYS A 8 0.30 -0.38 -6.40
N GLN A 9 1.01 -1.04 -5.48
CA GLN A 9 0.38 -1.76 -4.38
C GLN A 9 0.22 -0.84 -3.16
N THR A 10 -0.98 -0.81 -2.58
CA THR A 10 -1.31 0.03 -1.42
C THR A 10 -1.97 -0.82 -0.32
N PRO A 11 -1.88 -0.42 0.97
CA PRO A 11 -2.68 -1.04 2.02
C PRO A 11 -4.16 -0.96 1.67
N ASP A 12 -4.93 -1.98 2.02
CA ASP A 12 -6.38 -1.95 1.88
C ASP A 12 -6.95 -0.73 2.62
N THR A 13 -7.97 -0.10 2.04
CA THR A 13 -8.67 1.07 2.57
C THR A 13 -9.30 0.85 3.94
N ALA A 14 -9.60 -0.40 4.29
CA ALA A 14 -10.06 -0.79 5.62
C ALA A 14 -8.92 -0.94 6.65
N THR A 15 -7.65 -0.91 6.23
CA THR A 15 -6.49 -1.12 7.10
C THR A 15 -6.27 0.08 8.02
N LYS A 16 -6.19 -0.16 9.33
CA LYS A 16 -5.70 0.84 10.29
C LYS A 16 -4.17 0.86 10.30
N VAL A 17 -3.61 1.90 9.72
CA VAL A 17 -2.16 2.13 9.68
C VAL A 17 -1.65 2.52 11.07
N LYS A 18 -0.61 1.83 11.56
CA LYS A 18 0.12 2.18 12.79
C LYS A 18 1.51 2.68 12.43
N ILE A 19 1.96 3.71 13.13
CA ILE A 19 3.34 4.22 13.02
C ILE A 19 4.27 3.23 13.73
N ALA A 20 5.37 2.89 13.07
CA ALA A 20 6.40 2.02 13.64
C ALA A 20 7.21 2.77 14.71
N GLU A 21 7.93 2.03 15.55
CA GLU A 21 8.73 2.59 16.65
C GLU A 21 9.84 3.55 16.18
N ASP A 22 10.24 3.44 14.92
CA ASP A 22 11.21 4.33 14.28
C ASP A 22 10.66 5.75 14.00
N GLY A 23 9.35 5.98 14.17
CA GLY A 23 8.67 7.24 13.88
C GLY A 23 8.69 7.69 12.42
N ARG A 24 9.13 6.81 11.50
CA ARG A 24 9.35 7.12 10.07
C ARG A 24 8.64 6.17 9.12
N SER A 25 8.30 4.96 9.58
CA SER A 25 7.63 3.95 8.78
C SER A 25 6.32 3.51 9.40
N ILE A 26 5.60 2.65 8.67
CA ILE A 26 4.37 2.02 9.15
C ILE A 26 4.66 0.57 9.51
N VAL A 27 3.97 0.07 10.53
CA VAL A 27 3.97 -1.36 10.85
C VAL A 27 3.31 -2.09 9.67
N ARG A 28 4.04 -3.00 9.03
CA ARG A 28 3.56 -3.74 7.84
C ARG A 28 2.93 -5.08 8.18
N ASP A 29 3.11 -5.58 9.40
CA ASP A 29 2.61 -6.88 9.83
C ASP A 29 1.08 -6.89 9.90
N GLY A 30 0.47 -7.90 9.30
CA GLY A 30 -0.99 -8.08 9.27
C GLY A 30 -1.75 -7.12 8.35
N ILE A 31 -1.05 -6.32 7.52
CA ILE A 31 -1.69 -5.49 6.50
C ILE A 31 -2.01 -6.33 5.26
N THR A 32 -3.27 -6.27 4.82
CA THR A 32 -3.66 -6.74 3.49
C THR A 32 -3.30 -5.69 2.46
N TRP A 33 -2.59 -6.11 1.41
CA TRP A 33 -2.13 -5.24 0.34
C TRP A 33 -2.95 -5.49 -0.92
N ILE A 34 -3.48 -4.43 -1.52
CA ILE A 34 -4.29 -4.45 -2.75
C ILE A 34 -3.60 -3.66 -3.85
N ILE A 35 -3.98 -3.90 -5.11
CA ILE A 35 -3.69 -2.95 -6.19
C ILE A 35 -4.44 -1.66 -5.88
N ASN A 36 -3.77 -0.53 -6.05
CA ASN A 36 -4.36 0.78 -5.88
C ASN A 36 -5.62 0.90 -6.76
N PRO A 37 -6.80 1.23 -6.20
CA PRO A 37 -8.05 1.28 -6.98
C PRO A 37 -8.06 2.26 -8.16
N TYR A 38 -7.09 3.17 -8.21
CA TYR A 38 -6.92 4.16 -9.28
C TYR A 38 -5.96 3.72 -10.38
N ASP A 39 -5.19 2.65 -10.15
CA ASP A 39 -4.23 2.09 -11.10
C ASP A 39 -4.79 0.81 -11.74
#